data_AF-A0A9E3HZU4-F1
#
_entry.id   AF-A0A9E3HZU4-F1
#
_cell.length_a   1.000
_cell.length_b   1.000
_cell.length_c   1.000
_cell.angle_alpha   90.00
_cell.angle_beta   90.00
_cell.angle_gamma   90.00
#
_symmetry.space_group_name_H-M   'P 1'
#
loop_
_entity.id
_entity.type
_entity.pdbx_description
1 polymer ?
#
loop_
_entity_poly.entity_id
_entity_poly.type
_entity_poly.pdbx_seq_one_letter_code
_entity_poly.pdbx_strand_id
1 'polypeptide(L)'
;MRQILKIDKRVALYGSKKQIQEAEIILIKNIPQRPTLSESQARLRIQDCLDFEKIKVDILFDGNSVWSKKRILRDIKRIKKYGMKSLTNYLYKFLSLSCGSIAHYNKYGWIACYPTIQDLRNFFRRNEFGERVLNHIPVWKTDAVRIVGEIEQVLDV
;
A
#
# COMPACT_ATOMS: atom_id res chain seq x y z
N MET A 1 -15.39 -8.25 -7.23
CA MET A 1 -16.59 -8.04 -6.38
C MET A 1 -16.22 -7.10 -5.24
N ARG A 2 -17.18 -6.32 -4.72
CA ARG A 2 -17.01 -5.43 -3.57
C ARG A 2 -17.91 -5.90 -2.43
N GLN A 3 -17.41 -5.88 -1.19
CA GLN A 3 -18.21 -6.11 0.01
C GLN A 3 -17.79 -5.14 1.12
N ILE A 4 -18.77 -4.61 1.85
CA ILE A 4 -18.52 -3.85 3.08
C ILE A 4 -18.32 -4.85 4.23
N LEU A 5 -17.31 -4.62 5.07
CA LEU A 5 -17.03 -5.46 6.23
C LEU A 5 -18.22 -5.38 7.20
N LYS A 6 -18.77 -6.52 7.64
CA LYS A 6 -19.96 -6.52 8.51
C LYS A 6 -19.83 -5.68 9.78
N ILE A 7 -18.63 -5.67 10.37
CA ILE A 7 -18.36 -4.93 11.59
C ILE A 7 -17.96 -3.46 11.34
N ASP A 8 -17.58 -3.04 10.12
CA ASP A 8 -17.53 -1.60 9.77
C ASP A 8 -18.05 -1.29 8.39
N LYS A 9 -18.81 -0.22 8.35
CA LYS A 9 -19.21 0.40 7.10
C LYS A 9 -18.08 1.18 6.42
N ARG A 10 -17.06 1.62 7.17
CA ARG A 10 -15.85 2.31 6.66
C ARG A 10 -14.89 1.39 5.90
N VAL A 11 -14.96 0.07 6.12
CA VAL A 11 -14.02 -0.88 5.52
C VAL A 11 -14.67 -1.62 4.36
N ALA A 12 -14.07 -1.53 3.19
CA ALA A 12 -14.50 -2.23 1.98
C ALA A 12 -13.43 -3.23 1.51
N LEU A 13 -13.88 -4.42 1.09
CA LEU A 13 -13.08 -5.53 0.60
C LEU A 13 -13.34 -5.72 -0.90
N TYR A 14 -12.28 -5.89 -1.68
CA TYR A 14 -12.34 -6.10 -3.12
C TYR A 14 -11.54 -7.34 -3.54
N GLY A 15 -12.21 -8.26 -4.23
CA GLY A 15 -11.61 -9.52 -4.66
C GLY A 15 -12.63 -10.50 -5.22
N SER A 16 -12.27 -11.78 -5.26
CA SER A 16 -13.22 -12.86 -5.53
C SER A 16 -14.10 -13.13 -4.30
N LYS A 17 -15.28 -13.74 -4.51
CA LYS A 17 -16.23 -14.04 -3.42
C LYS A 17 -15.59 -14.85 -2.29
N LYS A 18 -14.84 -15.91 -2.65
CA LYS A 18 -14.13 -16.76 -1.69
C LYS A 18 -13.10 -15.97 -0.88
N GLN A 19 -12.26 -15.17 -1.55
CA GLN A 19 -11.22 -14.39 -0.87
C GLN A 19 -11.80 -13.32 0.05
N ILE A 20 -12.92 -12.70 -0.33
CA ILE A 20 -13.61 -11.71 0.50
C ILE A 20 -14.16 -12.36 1.78
N GLN A 21 -14.79 -13.54 1.67
CA GLN A 21 -15.31 -14.26 2.83
C GLN A 21 -14.20 -14.67 3.79
N GLU A 22 -13.09 -15.21 3.27
CA GLU A 22 -11.91 -15.55 4.07
C GLU A 22 -11.34 -14.31 4.78
N ALA A 23 -11.16 -13.20 4.06
CA ALA A 23 -10.66 -11.96 4.62
C ALA A 23 -11.59 -11.38 5.69
N GLU A 24 -12.91 -11.40 5.47
CA GLU A 24 -13.89 -10.94 6.46
C GLU A 24 -13.80 -11.72 7.76
N ILE A 25 -13.72 -13.06 7.70
CA ILE A 25 -13.59 -13.92 8.87
C ILE A 25 -12.30 -13.59 9.64
N ILE A 26 -11.17 -13.47 8.92
CA ILE A 26 -9.88 -13.16 9.51
C ILE A 26 -9.90 -11.80 10.22
N LEU A 27 -10.47 -10.77 9.59
CA LEU A 27 -10.55 -9.42 10.15
C LEU A 27 -11.49 -9.40 11.38
N ILE A 28 -12.66 -10.04 11.31
CA ILE A 28 -13.58 -10.09 12.47
C ILE A 28 -12.92 -10.80 13.66
N LYS A 29 -12.17 -11.88 13.40
CA LYS A 29 -11.48 -12.64 14.45
C LYS A 29 -10.32 -11.87 15.08
N ASN A 30 -9.47 -11.21 14.27
CA ASN A 30 -8.24 -10.59 14.76
C ASN A 30 -8.44 -9.16 15.26
N ILE A 31 -9.45 -8.45 14.76
CA ILE A 31 -9.73 -7.05 15.09
C ILE A 31 -11.23 -6.81 15.36
N PRO A 32 -11.85 -7.50 16.34
CA PRO A 32 -13.29 -7.35 16.64
C PRO A 32 -13.66 -5.91 17.09
N GLN A 33 -12.76 -5.23 17.79
CA GLN A 33 -12.89 -3.86 18.28
C GLN A 33 -12.65 -2.79 17.21
N ARG A 34 -12.42 -3.19 15.96
CA ARG A 34 -12.13 -2.28 14.85
C ARG A 34 -13.15 -1.12 14.64
N PRO A 35 -14.45 -1.21 15.02
CA PRO A 35 -15.35 -0.05 14.94
C PRO A 35 -14.96 1.11 15.86
N THR A 36 -14.34 0.83 17.01
CA THR A 36 -13.97 1.85 18.01
C THR A 36 -12.59 2.46 17.76
N LEU A 37 -11.80 1.87 16.85
CA LEU A 37 -10.48 2.36 16.51
C LEU A 37 -10.56 3.62 15.64
N SER A 38 -9.61 4.54 15.85
CA SER A 38 -9.35 5.61 14.89
C SER A 38 -8.85 5.02 13.57
N GLU A 39 -8.96 5.76 12.46
CA GLU A 39 -8.46 5.30 11.15
C GLU A 39 -6.98 4.91 11.23
N SER A 40 -6.15 5.75 11.85
CA SER A 40 -4.71 5.51 11.99
C SER A 40 -4.39 4.21 12.74
N GLN A 41 -5.16 3.89 13.79
CA GLN A 41 -5.00 2.62 14.51
C GLN A 41 -5.52 1.44 13.68
N ALA A 42 -6.69 1.60 13.05
CA ALA A 42 -7.31 0.57 12.24
C ALA A 42 -6.42 0.18 11.04
N ARG A 43 -5.82 1.17 10.36
CA ARG A 43 -4.89 0.97 9.24
C ARG A 43 -3.71 0.08 9.61
N LEU A 44 -3.07 0.34 10.75
CA LEU A 44 -1.95 -0.48 11.22
C LEU A 44 -2.38 -1.91 11.52
N ARG A 45 -3.50 -2.08 12.24
CA ARG A 45 -4.03 -3.40 12.59
C ARG A 45 -4.47 -4.21 11.36
N ILE A 46 -5.08 -3.57 10.38
CA ILE A 46 -5.43 -4.18 9.10
C ILE A 46 -4.16 -4.57 8.33
N GLN A 47 -3.16 -3.68 8.25
CA GLN A 47 -1.89 -3.98 7.59
C GLN A 47 -1.16 -5.16 8.27
N ASP A 48 -1.22 -5.27 9.59
CA ASP A 48 -0.67 -6.43 10.31
C ASP A 48 -1.42 -7.72 9.90
N CYS A 49 -2.76 -7.69 9.83
CA CYS A 49 -3.55 -8.83 9.36
C CYS A 49 -3.21 -9.21 7.91
N LEU A 50 -3.07 -8.23 7.00
CA LEU A 50 -2.65 -8.47 5.62
C LEU A 50 -1.33 -9.25 5.55
N ASP A 51 -0.38 -8.88 6.42
CA ASP A 51 0.99 -9.40 6.41
C ASP A 51 1.16 -10.73 7.15
N PHE A 52 0.42 -10.97 8.24
CA PHE A 52 0.50 -12.22 9.01
C PHE A 52 -0.37 -13.32 8.40
N GLU A 53 -1.60 -12.98 8.02
CA GLU A 53 -2.60 -13.94 7.54
C GLU A 53 -2.57 -14.10 6.01
N LYS A 54 -1.70 -13.34 5.33
CA LYS A 54 -1.48 -13.39 3.87
C LYS A 54 -2.76 -13.11 3.07
N ILE A 55 -3.58 -12.19 3.57
CA ILE A 55 -4.83 -11.78 2.93
C ILE A 55 -4.54 -11.22 1.53
N LYS A 56 -5.26 -11.70 0.52
CA LYS A 56 -5.02 -11.37 -0.90
C LYS A 56 -5.95 -10.31 -1.47
N VAL A 57 -7.03 -9.96 -0.77
CA VAL A 57 -7.99 -8.94 -1.22
C VAL A 57 -7.40 -7.54 -1.08
N ASP A 58 -7.86 -6.62 -1.92
CA ASP A 58 -7.62 -5.20 -1.71
C ASP A 58 -8.58 -4.70 -0.61
N ILE A 59 -8.05 -4.00 0.39
CA ILE A 59 -8.82 -3.45 1.51
C ILE A 59 -8.75 -1.93 1.45
N LEU A 60 -9.90 -1.28 1.50
CA LEU A 60 -10.04 0.17 1.55
C LEU A 60 -10.65 0.56 2.91
N PHE A 61 -10.06 1.57 3.56
CA PHE A 61 -10.64 2.26 4.70
C PHE A 61 -11.08 3.65 4.24
N ASP A 62 -12.38 3.95 4.31
CA ASP A 62 -13.00 5.19 3.82
C ASP A 62 -12.53 5.56 2.40
N GLY A 63 -12.56 4.57 1.51
CA GLY A 63 -12.15 4.71 0.10
C GLY A 63 -10.63 4.69 -0.14
N ASN A 64 -9.81 4.76 0.91
CA ASN A 64 -8.36 4.78 0.80
C ASN A 64 -7.75 3.40 1.05
N SER A 65 -6.92 2.92 0.13
CA SER A 65 -6.29 1.60 0.24
C SER A 65 -5.44 1.45 1.51
N VAL A 66 -5.50 0.28 2.12
CA VAL A 66 -4.58 -0.18 3.17
C VAL A 66 -3.62 -1.18 2.54
N TRP A 67 -2.32 -0.96 2.69
CA TRP A 67 -1.31 -1.68 1.93
C TRP A 67 -0.65 -2.78 2.76
N SER A 68 -0.31 -3.91 2.15
CA SER A 68 0.54 -4.93 2.76
C SER A 68 2.00 -4.46 2.73
N LYS A 69 2.60 -4.26 3.91
CA LYS A 69 3.98 -3.80 4.02
C LYS A 69 4.95 -4.85 3.50
N LYS A 70 4.77 -6.12 3.90
CA LYS A 70 5.61 -7.23 3.39
C LYS A 70 5.59 -7.33 1.87
N ARG A 71 4.41 -7.16 1.24
CA ARG A 71 4.28 -7.24 -0.22
C ARG A 71 5.00 -6.09 -0.91
N ILE A 72 4.81 -4.85 -0.45
CA ILE A 72 5.48 -3.68 -1.02
C ILE A 72 7.00 -3.79 -0.88
N LEU A 73 7.51 -4.11 0.31
CA LEU A 73 8.96 -4.21 0.53
C LEU A 73 9.61 -5.34 -0.26
N ARG A 74 8.92 -6.47 -0.42
CA ARG A 74 9.39 -7.54 -1.30
C ARG A 74 9.50 -7.06 -2.75
N ASP A 75 8.52 -6.30 -3.24
CA ASP A 75 8.52 -5.79 -4.61
C ASP A 75 9.61 -4.72 -4.80
N ILE A 76 9.87 -3.87 -3.80
CA ILE A 76 11.00 -2.93 -3.79
C ILE A 76 12.34 -3.65 -3.83
N LYS A 77 12.55 -4.68 -3.00
CA LYS A 77 13.76 -5.51 -3.02
C LYS A 77 13.95 -6.21 -4.38
N ARG A 78 12.85 -6.61 -5.02
CA ARG A 78 12.87 -7.17 -6.37
C ARG A 78 13.34 -6.16 -7.40
N ILE A 79 12.89 -4.91 -7.32
CA ILE A 79 13.39 -3.82 -8.17
C ILE A 79 14.87 -3.57 -7.91
N LYS A 80 15.33 -3.56 -6.64
CA LYS A 80 16.76 -3.42 -6.31
C LYS A 80 17.63 -4.49 -6.95
N LYS A 81 17.12 -5.72 -7.08
CA LYS A 81 17.86 -6.84 -7.65
C LYS A 81 17.75 -6.96 -9.18
N TYR A 82 16.58 -6.69 -9.75
CA TYR A 82 16.27 -7.01 -11.16
C TYR A 82 15.91 -5.79 -12.01
N GLY A 83 15.92 -4.58 -11.42
CA GLY A 83 15.58 -3.34 -12.09
C GLY A 83 14.07 -3.09 -12.25
N MET A 84 13.75 -1.96 -12.88
CA MET A 84 12.39 -1.41 -12.97
C MET A 84 11.41 -2.27 -13.77
N LYS A 85 11.89 -3.12 -14.68
CA LYS A 85 11.05 -4.10 -15.41
C LYS A 85 10.32 -5.07 -14.46
N SER A 86 10.81 -5.21 -13.23
CA SER A 86 10.19 -6.03 -12.19
C SER A 86 9.11 -5.30 -11.37
N LEU A 87 8.71 -4.07 -11.74
CA LEU A 87 7.61 -3.34 -11.10
C LEU A 87 6.29 -4.11 -11.23
N THR A 88 5.67 -4.41 -10.09
CA THR A 88 4.34 -5.04 -10.06
C THR A 88 3.23 -4.00 -10.21
N ASN A 89 2.05 -4.43 -10.65
CA ASN A 89 0.86 -3.57 -10.61
C ASN A 89 0.53 -3.13 -9.17
N TYR A 90 0.82 -3.96 -8.16
CA TYR A 90 0.54 -3.64 -6.77
C TYR A 90 1.44 -2.51 -6.25
N LEU A 91 2.75 -2.61 -6.51
CA LEU A 91 3.71 -1.57 -6.16
C LEU A 91 3.45 -0.28 -6.95
N TYR A 92 3.16 -0.38 -8.25
CA TYR A 92 2.78 0.78 -9.05
C TYR A 92 1.56 1.51 -8.47
N LYS A 93 0.49 0.79 -8.10
CA LYS A 93 -0.69 1.41 -7.46
C LYS A 93 -0.33 2.08 -6.13
N PHE A 94 0.59 1.51 -5.35
CA PHE A 94 1.05 2.14 -4.12
C PHE A 94 1.79 3.46 -4.40
N LEU A 95 2.68 3.46 -5.40
CA LEU A 95 3.40 4.66 -5.82
C LEU A 95 2.43 5.75 -6.29
N SER A 96 1.45 5.40 -7.13
CA SER A 96 0.49 6.38 -7.65
C SER A 96 -0.52 6.88 -6.63
N LEU A 97 -1.07 6.00 -5.80
CA LEU A 97 -2.14 6.36 -4.86
C LEU A 97 -1.65 6.83 -3.48
N SER A 98 -0.35 6.70 -3.19
CA SER A 98 0.18 7.05 -1.87
C SER A 98 1.46 7.86 -1.89
N CYS A 99 2.26 7.82 -2.96
CA CYS A 99 3.59 8.45 -2.96
C CYS A 99 3.67 9.75 -3.75
N GLY A 100 2.54 10.25 -4.27
CA GLY A 100 2.51 11.48 -5.05
C GLY A 100 3.02 11.29 -6.48
N SER A 101 2.51 10.25 -7.16
CA SER A 101 2.73 10.04 -8.60
C SER A 101 1.40 10.10 -9.34
N ILE A 102 1.23 11.09 -10.20
CA ILE A 102 -0.06 11.47 -10.81
C ILE A 102 -0.05 11.36 -12.34
N ALA A 103 1.11 11.46 -12.99
CA ALA A 103 1.20 11.60 -14.44
C ALA A 103 1.19 10.28 -15.23
N HIS A 104 1.06 9.12 -14.57
CA HIS A 104 1.26 7.83 -15.21
C HIS A 104 0.00 6.96 -15.19
N TYR A 105 -0.63 6.75 -16.34
CA TYR A 105 -1.86 5.95 -16.51
C TYR A 105 -1.71 4.46 -16.15
N ASN A 106 -0.50 3.92 -16.23
CA ASN A 106 -0.20 2.53 -15.90
C ASN A 106 1.27 2.34 -15.51
N LYS A 107 1.63 1.12 -15.08
CA LYS A 107 3.01 0.79 -14.68
C LYS A 107 4.04 0.97 -15.80
N TYR A 108 3.68 0.82 -17.07
CA TYR A 108 4.63 0.95 -18.19
C TYR A 108 4.98 2.40 -18.45
N GLY A 109 3.99 3.31 -18.34
CA GLY A 109 4.25 4.75 -18.35
C GLY A 109 5.14 5.18 -17.18
N TRP A 110 4.92 4.59 -16.00
CA TRP A 110 5.78 4.83 -14.84
C TRP A 110 7.22 4.37 -15.09
N ILE A 111 7.42 3.15 -15.61
CA ILE A 111 8.76 2.62 -15.94
C ILE A 111 9.43 3.45 -17.05
N ALA A 112 8.68 3.96 -18.03
CA ALA A 112 9.25 4.80 -19.08
C ALA A 112 9.78 6.14 -18.54
N CYS A 113 9.11 6.71 -17.52
CA CYS A 113 9.54 7.94 -16.87
C CYS A 113 10.67 7.72 -15.85
N TYR A 114 10.62 6.60 -15.11
CA TYR A 114 11.61 6.22 -14.10
C TYR A 114 12.22 4.84 -14.45
N PRO A 115 13.12 4.77 -15.46
CA PRO A 115 13.63 3.51 -15.98
C PRO A 115 14.66 2.82 -15.07
N THR A 116 15.28 3.55 -14.13
CA THR A 116 16.36 3.04 -13.27
C THR A 116 16.01 3.05 -11.79
N ILE A 117 16.78 2.31 -10.99
CA ILE A 117 16.69 2.40 -9.53
C ILE A 117 17.08 3.78 -9.01
N GLN A 118 17.96 4.49 -9.71
CA GLN A 118 18.34 5.85 -9.31
C GLN A 118 17.15 6.80 -9.47
N ASP A 119 16.34 6.62 -10.52
CA ASP A 119 15.11 7.39 -10.71
C ASP A 119 14.10 7.11 -9.59
N LEU A 120 13.97 5.84 -9.18
CA LEU A 120 13.15 5.48 -8.01
C LEU A 120 13.65 6.16 -6.73
N ARG A 121 14.97 6.16 -6.47
CA ARG A 121 15.55 6.86 -5.32
C ARG A 121 15.26 8.36 -5.36
N ASN A 122 15.46 8.98 -6.52
CA ASN A 122 15.21 10.39 -6.72
C ASN A 122 13.73 10.73 -6.49
N PHE A 123 12.81 9.87 -6.96
CA PHE A 123 11.38 10.00 -6.68
C PHE A 123 11.07 9.97 -5.19
N PHE A 124 11.70 9.08 -4.40
CA PHE A 124 11.49 9.06 -2.95
C PHE A 124 12.03 10.31 -2.23
N ARG A 125 13.14 10.88 -2.71
CA ARG A 125 13.67 12.18 -2.21
C ARG A 125 12.78 13.36 -2.58
N ARG A 126 12.21 13.33 -3.79
CA ARG A 126 11.41 14.40 -4.35
C ARG A 126 10.41 13.83 -5.36
N ASN A 127 9.15 13.73 -4.96
CA ASN A 127 8.07 13.24 -5.80
C ASN A 127 7.63 14.28 -6.85
N GLU A 128 6.56 13.99 -7.59
CA GLU A 128 6.05 14.87 -8.65
C GLU A 128 5.48 16.20 -8.13
N PHE A 129 5.26 16.32 -6.82
CA PHE A 129 4.88 17.57 -6.14
C PHE A 129 6.07 18.36 -5.60
N GLY A 130 7.30 17.85 -5.76
CA GLY A 130 8.50 18.52 -5.29
C GLY A 130 8.82 18.27 -3.82
N GLU A 131 8.17 17.30 -3.17
CA GLU A 131 8.32 16.97 -1.75
C GLU A 131 8.95 15.59 -1.54
N ARG A 132 9.62 15.38 -0.40
CA ARG A 132 10.00 14.02 0.03
C ARG A 132 8.74 13.17 0.21
N VAL A 133 8.73 11.95 -0.32
CA VAL A 133 7.54 11.08 -0.29
C VAL A 133 7.01 10.86 1.13
N LEU A 134 7.89 10.66 2.12
CA LEU A 134 7.46 10.47 3.50
C LEU A 134 6.70 11.69 4.06
N ASN A 135 7.11 12.89 3.68
CA ASN A 135 6.50 14.14 4.14
C ASN A 135 5.18 14.43 3.40
N HIS A 136 5.05 13.94 2.18
CA HIS A 136 3.85 14.08 1.36
C HIS A 136 2.67 13.23 1.87
N ILE A 137 2.96 12.09 2.50
CA ILE A 137 1.91 11.17 2.97
C ILE A 137 1.16 11.79 4.16
N PRO A 138 -0.18 11.87 4.13
CA PRO A 138 -0.94 12.33 5.27
C PRO A 138 -0.67 11.50 6.52
N VAL A 139 -0.46 12.16 7.66
CA VAL A 139 -0.08 11.52 8.94
C VAL A 139 -1.05 10.44 9.40
N TRP A 140 -2.34 10.55 9.02
CA TRP A 140 -3.35 9.56 9.38
C TRP A 140 -3.22 8.26 8.60
N LYS A 141 -2.54 8.26 7.43
CA LYS A 141 -2.28 7.10 6.57
C LYS A 141 -1.06 6.32 7.06
N THR A 142 -1.11 5.95 8.34
CA THR A 142 -0.02 5.36 9.13
C THR A 142 0.57 4.09 8.52
N ASP A 143 -0.23 3.29 7.82
CA ASP A 143 0.24 2.10 7.11
C ASP A 143 1.19 2.44 5.95
N ALA A 144 0.91 3.53 5.22
CA ALA A 144 1.77 4.01 4.14
C ALA A 144 3.02 4.70 4.68
N VAL A 145 2.89 5.54 5.73
CA VAL A 145 4.03 6.15 6.43
C VAL A 145 5.01 5.07 6.91
N ARG A 146 4.49 4.02 7.56
CA ARG A 146 5.27 2.86 8.03
C ARG A 146 5.98 2.13 6.89
N ILE A 147 5.35 2.02 5.72
CA ILE A 147 5.98 1.41 4.54
C ILE A 147 7.11 2.30 4.02
N VAL A 148 6.84 3.58 3.77
CA VAL A 148 7.81 4.47 3.13
C VAL A 148 9.05 4.66 3.98
N GLY A 149 8.90 4.78 5.31
CA GLY A 149 10.06 4.85 6.20
C GLY A 149 11.00 3.64 6.07
N GLU A 150 10.47 2.45 5.77
CA GLU A 150 11.31 1.26 5.53
C GLU A 150 11.80 1.17 4.07
N ILE A 151 11.06 1.72 3.10
CA ILE A 151 11.54 1.81 1.71
C ILE A 151 12.79 2.69 1.65
N GLU A 152 12.79 3.85 2.31
CA GLU A 152 13.94 4.76 2.32
C GLU A 152 15.19 4.08 2.91
N GLN A 153 15.03 3.30 3.97
CA GLN A 153 16.11 2.45 4.50
C GLN A 153 16.59 1.40 3.49
N VAL A 154 15.67 0.73 2.78
CA VAL A 154 16.03 -0.29 1.78
C VAL A 154 16.71 0.31 0.54
N LEU A 155 16.37 1.55 0.19
CA LEU A 155 16.87 2.25 -1.00
C LEU A 155 18.08 3.15 -0.72
N ASP A 156 18.43 3.35 0.55
CA ASP A 156 19.52 4.22 0.99
C ASP A 156 19.24 5.69 0.58
N VAL A 157 18.03 6.17 0.92
CA VAL A 157 17.47 7.46 0.48
C VAL A 157 17.32 8.46 1.62
#